data_AF-A0A7V1LFP9-F1
#
_entry.id   AF-A0A7V1LFP9-F1
#
_cell.length_a   1.000
_cell.length_b   1.000
_cell.length_c   1.000
_cell.angle_alpha   90.00
_cell.angle_beta   90.00
_cell.angle_gamma   90.00
#
_symmetry.space_group_name_H-M   'P 1'
#
loop_
_entity.id
_entity.type
_entity.pdbx_description
1 polymer ?
#
loop_
_entity_poly.entity_id
_entity_poly.type
_entity_poly.pdbx_seq_one_letter_code
_entity_poly.pdbx_strand_id
1 'polypeptide(L)'
;MNSREKLLNQEQSPVLDEKDIKELMRSRNILHEDCHLIEELSECPKSLFLEFHNFFSSKKEGLVRALEYILENLDNEKAERKNFLELYLELAKKYNWTTCWNINVVFERRKAT
;
A
#
# COMPACT_ATOMS: atom_id res chain seq x y z
N MET A 1 42.42 10.84 -7.44
CA MET A 1 41.42 10.10 -6.64
C MET A 1 40.07 10.30 -7.29
N ASN A 2 39.44 9.20 -7.73
CA ASN A 2 38.34 9.18 -8.69
C ASN A 2 37.02 9.64 -8.07
N SER A 3 36.29 10.51 -8.78
CA SER A 3 34.93 10.98 -8.50
C SER A 3 33.84 9.91 -8.65
N ARG A 4 34.19 8.62 -8.58
CA ARG A 4 33.29 7.47 -8.81
C ARG A 4 32.68 6.87 -7.56
N GLU A 5 33.14 7.26 -6.37
CA GLU A 5 32.63 6.70 -5.10
C GLU A 5 31.53 7.54 -4.43
N LYS A 6 31.09 8.64 -5.06
CA LYS A 6 30.03 9.52 -4.53
C LYS A 6 28.60 9.20 -4.99
N LEU A 7 28.40 8.08 -5.69
CA LEU A 7 27.09 7.69 -6.27
C LEU A 7 26.44 6.46 -5.61
N LEU A 8 27.01 5.92 -4.52
CA LEU A 8 26.51 4.69 -3.89
C LEU A 8 25.83 4.87 -2.53
N ASN A 9 25.66 6.11 -2.05
CA ASN A 9 24.94 6.41 -0.81
C ASN A 9 23.74 7.35 -1.08
N GLN A 10 22.92 7.06 -2.08
CA GLN A 10 21.51 7.42 -1.97
C GLN A 10 20.84 6.29 -1.21
N GLU A 11 21.05 6.36 0.10
CA GLU A 11 20.36 5.58 1.11
C GLU A 11 18.88 5.52 0.74
N GLN A 12 18.38 4.30 0.60
CA GLN A 12 16.95 3.98 0.55
C GLN A 12 16.31 4.55 1.82
N SER A 13 15.94 5.82 1.79
CA SER A 13 15.03 6.36 2.79
C SER A 13 13.72 5.62 2.62
N PRO A 14 13.11 5.12 3.72
CA PRO A 14 11.79 4.52 3.64
C PRO A 14 10.85 5.51 2.94
N VAL A 15 10.09 5.00 1.97
CA VAL A 15 9.31 5.77 0.99
C VAL A 15 8.19 6.60 1.68
N LEU A 16 7.91 6.33 2.96
CA LEU A 16 7.35 7.28 3.92
C LEU A 16 8.30 7.42 5.11
N ASP A 17 8.37 8.62 5.67
CA ASP A 17 8.95 8.74 6.99
C ASP A 17 8.01 8.10 8.05
N GLU A 18 8.57 7.75 9.20
CA GLU A 18 7.81 7.17 10.31
C GLU A 18 6.66 8.09 10.79
N LYS A 19 6.78 9.40 10.56
CA LYS A 19 5.79 10.40 10.95
C LYS A 19 4.57 10.38 10.03
N ASP A 20 4.73 10.18 8.72
CA ASP A 20 3.66 10.06 7.73
C ASP A 20 2.84 8.79 7.97
N ILE A 21 3.50 7.67 8.29
CA ILE A 21 2.83 6.43 8.68
C ILE A 21 2.01 6.65 9.96
N LYS A 22 2.62 7.26 10.99
CA LYS A 22 1.93 7.57 12.26
C LYS A 22 0.74 8.51 12.06
N GLU A 23 0.87 9.50 11.18
CA GLU A 23 -0.21 10.44 10.87
C GLU A 23 -1.36 9.76 10.12
N LEU A 24 -1.04 8.90 9.14
CA LEU A 24 -2.03 8.07 8.45
C LEU A 24 -2.80 7.18 9.43
N MET A 25 -2.08 6.47 10.31
CA MET A 25 -2.68 5.60 11.32
C MET A 25 -3.62 6.37 12.25
N ARG A 26 -3.18 7.52 12.78
CA ARG A 26 -3.99 8.39 13.63
C ARG A 26 -5.25 8.88 12.93
N SER A 27 -5.12 9.35 11.69
CA SER A 27 -6.24 9.93 10.93
C SER A 27 -7.35 8.92 10.59
N ARG A 28 -7.01 7.62 10.57
CA ARG A 28 -7.91 6.53 10.19
C ARG A 28 -8.21 5.55 11.32
N ASN A 29 -7.77 5.87 12.55
CA ASN A 29 -7.88 4.99 13.72
C ASN A 29 -7.35 3.57 13.44
N ILE A 30 -6.26 3.46 12.68
CA ILE A 30 -5.59 2.19 12.46
C ILE A 30 -4.88 1.82 13.76
N LEU A 31 -5.19 0.64 14.28
CA LEU A 31 -4.64 0.11 15.52
C LEU A 31 -3.14 -0.14 15.36
N HIS A 32 -2.41 -0.05 16.48
CA HIS A 32 -0.96 -0.27 16.45
C HIS A 32 -0.58 -1.69 16.00
N GLU A 33 -1.40 -2.69 16.32
CA GLU A 33 -1.22 -4.08 15.88
C GLU A 33 -1.23 -4.23 14.35
N ASP A 34 -1.92 -3.34 13.64
CA ASP A 34 -2.03 -3.36 12.17
C ASP A 34 -0.95 -2.50 11.48
N CYS A 35 0.03 -1.96 12.22
CA CYS A 35 1.12 -1.16 11.65
C CYS A 35 1.90 -1.93 10.58
N HIS A 36 2.13 -3.24 10.82
CA HIS A 36 2.84 -4.12 9.91
C HIS A 36 2.21 -4.14 8.50
N LEU A 37 0.88 -4.08 8.39
CA LEU A 37 0.20 -4.04 7.08
C LEU A 37 0.55 -2.78 6.29
N ILE A 38 0.73 -1.65 6.97
CA ILE A 38 1.08 -0.37 6.34
C ILE A 38 2.56 -0.35 5.94
N GLU A 39 3.42 -0.95 6.76
CA GLU A 39 4.84 -1.14 6.46
C GLU A 39 5.03 -2.07 5.25
N GLU A 40 4.34 -3.20 5.20
CA GLU A 40 4.39 -4.14 4.07
C GLU A 40 3.83 -3.53 2.78
N LEU A 41 2.74 -2.77 2.87
CA LEU A 41 2.27 -1.98 1.73
C LEU A 41 3.34 -0.99 1.28
N SER A 42 4.23 -0.52 2.17
CA SER A 42 5.18 0.54 1.83
C SER A 42 6.30 0.07 0.91
N GLU A 43 6.53 -1.24 0.91
CA GLU A 43 7.46 -1.96 0.04
C GLU A 43 6.81 -2.32 -1.31
N CYS A 44 5.49 -2.18 -1.46
CA CYS A 44 4.82 -2.48 -2.71
C CYS A 44 5.16 -1.44 -3.80
N PRO A 45 5.28 -1.86 -5.07
CA PRO A 45 5.59 -0.93 -6.16
C PRO A 45 4.47 0.08 -6.37
N LYS A 46 4.85 1.35 -6.60
CA LYS A 46 3.93 2.47 -6.84
C LYS A 46 2.91 2.18 -7.96
N SER A 47 3.30 1.41 -8.97
CA SER A 47 2.44 1.03 -10.09
C SER A 47 1.16 0.32 -9.65
N LEU A 48 1.19 -0.48 -8.58
CA LEU A 48 0.00 -1.15 -8.05
C LEU A 48 -0.99 -0.14 -7.45
N PHE A 49 -0.51 0.87 -6.71
CA PHE A 49 -1.39 1.91 -6.17
C PHE A 49 -2.06 2.74 -7.27
N LEU A 50 -1.34 2.99 -8.38
CA LEU A 50 -1.89 3.64 -9.58
C LEU A 50 -2.91 2.74 -10.28
N GLU A 51 -2.62 1.45 -10.45
CA GLU A 51 -3.53 0.48 -11.05
C GLU A 51 -4.87 0.42 -10.30
N PHE A 52 -4.83 0.50 -8.97
CA PHE A 52 -6.00 0.40 -8.10
C PHE A 52 -6.60 1.76 -7.66
N HIS A 53 -6.17 2.88 -8.24
CA HIS A 53 -6.61 4.25 -7.86
C HIS A 53 -8.13 4.39 -7.70
N ASN A 54 -8.88 3.93 -8.70
CA ASN A 54 -10.35 4.02 -8.72
C ASN A 54 -11.05 2.80 -8.10
N PHE A 55 -10.31 1.74 -7.77
CA PHE A 55 -10.91 0.48 -7.35
C PHE A 55 -11.68 0.63 -6.04
N PHE A 56 -11.02 1.17 -5.01
CA PHE A 56 -11.60 1.28 -3.66
C PHE A 56 -12.85 2.15 -3.61
N SER A 57 -12.82 3.32 -4.28
CA SER A 57 -13.96 4.24 -4.37
C SER A 57 -15.10 3.71 -5.24
N SER A 58 -14.82 2.81 -6.19
CA SER A 58 -15.83 2.17 -7.04
C SER A 58 -16.52 1.00 -6.34
N LYS A 59 -15.78 0.22 -5.54
CA LYS A 59 -16.34 -0.97 -4.85
C LYS A 59 -17.06 -0.62 -3.55
N LYS A 60 -16.62 0.41 -2.83
CA LYS A 60 -17.23 0.89 -1.60
C LYS A 60 -17.58 -0.25 -0.62
N GLU A 61 -18.84 -0.40 -0.24
CA GLU A 61 -19.33 -1.42 0.68
C GLU A 61 -19.10 -2.86 0.16
N GLY A 62 -18.95 -3.04 -1.16
CA GLY A 62 -18.63 -4.32 -1.78
C GLY A 62 -17.14 -4.64 -1.88
N LEU A 63 -16.25 -3.85 -1.24
CA LEU A 63 -14.80 -3.96 -1.38
C LEU A 63 -14.26 -5.36 -1.02
N VAL A 64 -14.66 -5.92 0.13
CA VAL A 64 -14.16 -7.22 0.61
C VAL A 64 -14.44 -8.31 -0.42
N ARG A 65 -15.70 -8.43 -0.86
CA ARG A 65 -16.10 -9.43 -1.86
C ARG A 65 -15.40 -9.23 -3.21
N ALA A 66 -15.15 -7.97 -3.58
CA ALA A 66 -14.44 -7.66 -4.82
C ALA A 66 -12.96 -8.06 -4.75
N LEU A 67 -12.30 -7.86 -3.62
CA LEU A 67 -10.91 -8.28 -3.38
C LEU A 67 -10.79 -9.81 -3.38
N GLU A 68 -11.70 -10.51 -2.67
CA GLU A 68 -11.76 -11.98 -2.65
C GLU A 68 -11.94 -12.54 -4.07
N TYR A 69 -12.87 -11.99 -4.85
CA TYR A 69 -13.07 -12.41 -6.23
C TYR A 69 -11.81 -12.22 -7.11
N ILE A 70 -11.10 -11.10 -6.97
CA ILE A 70 -9.87 -10.89 -7.74
C ILE A 70 -8.81 -11.90 -7.33
N LEU A 71 -8.63 -12.13 -6.03
CA LEU A 71 -7.64 -13.09 -5.51
C LEU A 71 -7.92 -14.52 -5.95
N GLU A 72 -9.18 -14.94 -5.95
CA GLU A 72 -9.61 -16.27 -6.43
C GLU A 72 -9.32 -16.50 -7.91
N ASN A 73 -9.30 -15.43 -8.72
CA ASN A 73 -9.13 -15.49 -10.17
C ASN A 73 -7.76 -14.94 -10.62
N LEU A 74 -6.83 -14.70 -9.70
CA LEU A 74 -5.52 -14.14 -10.02
C LEU A 74 -4.55 -15.23 -10.48
N ASP A 75 -3.85 -14.97 -11.58
CA ASP A 75 -2.77 -15.86 -12.05
C ASP A 75 -1.64 -15.95 -11.01
N ASN A 76 -1.13 -17.16 -10.78
CA ASN A 76 -0.07 -17.43 -9.81
C ASN A 76 1.26 -16.70 -10.09
N GLU A 77 1.48 -16.22 -11.31
CA GLU A 77 2.71 -15.50 -11.70
C GLU A 77 2.75 -14.05 -11.16
N LYS A 78 1.66 -13.54 -10.58
CA LYS A 78 1.55 -12.14 -10.12
C LYS A 78 1.71 -12.01 -8.60
N ALA A 79 2.83 -12.52 -8.06
CA ALA A 79 3.08 -12.60 -6.62
C ALA A 79 2.98 -11.24 -5.90
N GLU A 80 3.57 -10.16 -6.45
CA GLU A 80 3.51 -8.82 -5.85
C GLU A 80 2.07 -8.28 -5.78
N ARG A 81 1.32 -8.46 -6.87
CA ARG A 81 -0.08 -8.05 -6.94
C ARG A 81 -0.94 -8.86 -5.98
N LYS A 82 -0.66 -10.15 -5.83
CA LYS A 82 -1.34 -11.02 -4.87
C LYS A 82 -1.12 -10.50 -3.44
N ASN A 83 0.13 -10.27 -3.05
CA ASN A 83 0.48 -9.74 -1.74
C ASN A 83 -0.22 -8.41 -1.46
N PHE A 84 -0.16 -7.48 -2.41
CA PHE A 84 -0.86 -6.19 -2.33
C PHE A 84 -2.36 -6.36 -2.06
N LEU A 85 -3.02 -7.26 -2.80
CA LEU A 85 -4.45 -7.51 -2.65
C LEU A 85 -4.80 -8.21 -1.33
N GLU A 86 -3.94 -9.10 -0.84
CA GLU A 86 -4.09 -9.76 0.46
C GLU A 86 -4.00 -8.76 1.62
N LEU A 87 -3.00 -7.85 1.58
CA LEU A 87 -2.87 -6.77 2.57
C LEU A 87 -4.12 -5.87 2.59
N TYR A 88 -4.61 -5.47 1.42
CA TYR A 88 -5.84 -4.68 1.33
C TYR A 88 -7.08 -5.46 1.75
N LEU A 89 -7.13 -6.78 1.56
CA LEU A 89 -8.23 -7.62 2.01
C LEU A 89 -8.27 -7.68 3.55
N GLU A 90 -7.12 -7.83 4.19
CA GLU A 90 -7.03 -7.78 5.65
C GLU A 90 -7.47 -6.43 6.20
N LEU A 91 -6.96 -5.34 5.61
CA LEU A 91 -7.39 -3.99 5.96
C LEU A 91 -8.89 -3.78 5.74
N ALA A 92 -9.47 -4.27 4.64
CA ALA A 92 -10.89 -4.12 4.33
C ALA A 92 -11.80 -4.97 5.22
N LYS A 93 -11.28 -6.03 5.85
CA LYS A 93 -12.02 -6.86 6.82
C LYS A 93 -12.08 -6.19 8.20
N LYS A 94 -11.02 -5.50 8.61
CA LYS A 94 -10.93 -4.81 9.90
C LYS A 94 -11.46 -3.36 9.85
N TYR A 95 -11.23 -2.69 8.72
CA TYR A 95 -11.58 -1.30 8.47
C TYR A 95 -12.52 -1.18 7.27
N ASN A 96 -13.04 0.02 7.02
CA ASN A 96 -13.94 0.25 5.91
C ASN A 96 -13.19 0.64 4.62
N TRP A 97 -13.94 0.64 3.51
CA TRP A 97 -13.42 1.01 2.20
C TRP A 97 -12.83 2.43 2.13
N THR A 98 -13.32 3.34 2.97
CA THR A 98 -12.78 4.71 3.04
C THR A 98 -11.36 4.69 3.60
N THR A 99 -11.06 3.87 4.60
CA THR A 99 -9.69 3.68 5.10
C THR A 99 -8.78 3.14 4.00
N CYS A 100 -9.18 2.06 3.31
CA CYS A 100 -8.39 1.48 2.21
C CYS A 100 -8.15 2.49 1.07
N TRP A 101 -9.17 3.25 0.66
CA TRP A 101 -9.04 4.27 -0.36
C TRP A 101 -8.03 5.36 0.04
N ASN A 102 -8.10 5.84 1.29
CA ASN A 102 -7.17 6.86 1.76
C ASN A 102 -5.73 6.35 1.84
N ILE A 103 -5.53 5.12 2.32
CA ILE A 103 -4.22 4.45 2.28
C ILE A 103 -3.72 4.45 0.84
N ASN A 104 -4.52 3.98 -0.13
CA ASN A 104 -4.10 3.95 -1.53
C ASN A 104 -3.68 5.32 -2.07
N VAL A 105 -4.46 6.36 -1.80
CA VAL A 105 -4.17 7.74 -2.23
C VAL A 105 -2.87 8.27 -1.63
N VAL A 106 -2.57 7.95 -0.36
CA VAL A 106 -1.30 8.37 0.28
C VAL A 106 -0.12 7.75 -0.44
N PHE A 107 -0.19 6.44 -0.73
CA PHE A 107 0.91 5.71 -1.34
C PHE A 107 1.10 6.06 -2.82
N GLU A 108 0.00 6.34 -3.53
CA GLU A 108 0.03 6.84 -4.90
C GLU A 108 0.71 8.21 -5.03
N ARG A 109 0.53 9.09 -4.04
CA ARG A 109 1.12 10.45 -4.04
C ARG A 109 2.59 10.48 -3.67
N ARG A 110 3.16 9.37 -3.22
CA ARG A 110 4.60 9.27 -2.92
C ARG A 110 5.42 9.58 -4.18
N LYS A 111 6.57 10.23 -4.03
CA LYS A 111 7.50 10.38 -5.16
C LYS A 111 7.94 8.99 -5.63
N ALA A 112 7.99 8.78 -6.94
CA ALA A 112 8.58 7.56 -7.46
C ALA A 112 10.07 7.58 -7.09
N THR A 113 10.53 6.51 -6.46
CA THR A 113 11.96 6.23 -6.24
C THR A 113 12.67 6.00 -7.56
#